data_AF-A0AAD6CXD6-F1
#
_entry.id   AF-A0AAD6CXD6-F1
#
_cell.length_a   1.000
_cell.length_b   1.000
_cell.length_c   1.000
_cell.angle_alpha   90.00
_cell.angle_beta   90.00
_cell.angle_gamma   90.00
#
_symmetry.space_group_name_H-M   'P 1'
#
loop_
_entity.id
_entity.type
_entity.pdbx_description
1 polymer ?
#
loop_
_entity_poly.entity_id
_entity_poly.type
_entity_poly.pdbx_seq_one_letter_code
_entity_poly.pdbx_strand_id
1 'polypeptide(L)'
;MLLPSFISQYIHCIQSLSRKWSTHALSQQNDSQRSLSHRLNDVFLRTWDLGLTAFGGPPVHFQILHRRFVEGKEGREQWVDEQTYQELFAICQGLPGPGSTKMLFCLTLLHAGVIPALMAFLIWSLPGAIGMYALSVGVGKLSRTLPEPVYALLSGLNAATVGIVAVSAVQLAEKAIRDKIFRILIIFGACAGLCYNALWYFPVLMLGGGLVVAAWDGWLYSQVQRARAAWRNRHNRPTDSEGAGTISVEMESIQPGEAERSETVRSRKKGKSGDSPSSFPANPAGPSNSAQSTETGTQSPNYVIRLRTGFAITTVFFASFIALLVVRGQLSTPPLVLDLFASMYLAGTVIFGGGPVVIPLLRSYVVAPGWVSGRDFLIGLAIIQAFPGPNFNFAVFLGALALQHTQFPTVFGAFLGWLGIFVPGLALAVAFQSFWSVLRRKGYAIHFLRGVNATAIGLVFTAVYRLWEIGYLTSQNSAGQSLGKEPWWVVVTTISYAGNAWFKVPPAVSIVVGAILGLCWYGAVGR
;
A
#
# COMPACT_ATOMS: atom_id res chain seq x y z
N MET A 1 10.30 -62.52 1.87
CA MET A 1 9.36 -62.06 0.83
C MET A 1 9.74 -60.64 0.44
N LEU A 2 10.04 -60.40 -0.84
CA LEU A 2 10.37 -59.06 -1.35
C LEU A 2 9.07 -58.37 -1.79
N LEU A 3 8.79 -57.19 -1.23
CA LEU A 3 7.67 -56.36 -1.67
C LEU A 3 7.94 -55.77 -3.07
N PRO A 4 6.93 -55.66 -3.95
CA PRO A 4 7.09 -55.05 -5.28
C PRO A 4 7.64 -53.63 -5.20
N SER A 5 8.59 -53.31 -6.08
CA SER A 5 9.34 -52.03 -6.11
C SER A 5 8.45 -50.78 -6.15
N PHE A 6 7.30 -50.86 -6.82
CA PHE A 6 6.31 -49.78 -6.90
C PHE A 6 5.70 -49.38 -5.54
N ILE A 7 5.52 -50.32 -4.62
CA ILE A 7 4.93 -50.04 -3.30
C ILE A 7 5.94 -49.32 -2.40
N SER A 8 7.23 -49.68 -2.50
CA SER A 8 8.32 -49.01 -1.77
C SER A 8 8.45 -47.52 -2.13
N GLN A 9 8.35 -47.18 -3.42
CA GLN A 9 8.36 -45.78 -3.87
C GLN A 9 7.18 -44.97 -3.31
N TYR A 10 5.97 -45.54 -3.27
CA TYR A 10 4.81 -44.87 -2.68
C TYR A 10 4.96 -44.63 -1.16
N ILE A 11 5.47 -45.64 -0.42
CA ILE A 11 5.73 -45.51 1.02
C ILE A 11 6.82 -44.46 1.28
N HIS A 12 7.92 -44.44 0.52
CA HIS A 12 8.93 -43.40 0.62
C HIS A 12 8.41 -42.01 0.25
N CYS A 13 7.52 -41.90 -0.75
CA CYS A 13 6.87 -40.64 -1.11
C CYS A 13 6.01 -40.12 0.05
N ILE A 14 5.15 -40.97 0.62
CA ILE A 14 4.29 -40.63 1.76
C ILE A 14 5.11 -40.31 3.01
N GLN A 15 6.19 -41.04 3.30
CA GLN A 15 7.11 -40.72 4.39
C GLN A 15 7.88 -39.41 4.14
N SER A 16 8.21 -39.07 2.89
CA SER A 16 8.85 -37.79 2.55
C SER A 16 7.89 -36.61 2.68
N LEU A 17 6.62 -36.79 2.31
CA LEU A 17 5.53 -35.84 2.51
C LEU A 17 5.21 -35.66 4.00
N SER A 18 5.11 -36.75 4.75
CA SER A 18 4.93 -36.75 6.20
C SER A 18 6.10 -36.10 6.93
N ARG A 19 7.36 -36.35 6.52
CA ARG A 19 8.53 -35.66 7.07
C ARG A 19 8.49 -34.17 6.76
N LYS A 20 8.23 -33.77 5.50
CA LYS A 20 8.05 -32.36 5.11
C LYS A 20 6.93 -31.68 5.90
N TRP A 21 5.80 -32.35 6.12
CA TRP A 21 4.71 -31.83 6.96
C TRP A 21 5.12 -31.70 8.43
N SER A 22 5.82 -32.70 8.99
CA SER A 22 6.30 -32.61 10.37
C SER A 22 7.33 -31.48 10.56
N THR A 23 8.22 -31.25 9.59
CA THR A 23 9.19 -30.16 9.67
C THR A 23 8.54 -28.79 9.44
N HIS A 24 7.49 -28.68 8.63
CA HIS A 24 6.66 -27.47 8.53
C HIS A 24 5.86 -27.17 9.81
N ALA A 25 5.35 -28.21 10.50
CA ALA A 25 4.65 -28.04 11.77
C ALA A 25 5.62 -27.63 12.90
N LEU A 26 6.80 -28.26 12.97
CA LEU A 26 7.83 -27.96 13.96
C LEU A 26 8.45 -26.57 13.77
N SER A 27 8.58 -26.06 12.54
CA SER A 27 9.07 -24.70 12.30
C SER A 27 8.06 -23.61 12.70
N GLN A 28 6.77 -23.80 12.40
CA GLN A 28 5.70 -22.88 12.87
C GLN A 28 5.61 -22.83 14.40
N GLN A 29 5.93 -23.92 15.10
CA GLN A 29 5.87 -23.98 16.55
C GLN A 29 7.01 -23.18 17.21
N ASN A 30 8.22 -23.23 16.65
CA ASN A 30 9.44 -22.63 17.22
C ASN A 30 9.38 -21.10 17.36
N ASP A 31 8.76 -20.39 16.41
CA ASP A 31 8.77 -18.92 16.40
C ASP A 31 7.75 -18.29 17.36
N SER A 32 6.71 -19.04 17.72
CA SER A 32 5.79 -18.66 18.81
C SER A 32 6.43 -18.78 20.20
N GLN A 33 7.53 -19.53 20.32
CA GLN A 33 8.29 -19.74 21.55
C GLN A 33 9.45 -18.75 21.76
N ARG A 34 9.78 -17.88 20.78
CA ARG A 34 10.79 -16.84 20.98
C ARG A 34 10.38 -15.92 22.13
N SER A 35 11.30 -15.69 23.08
CA SER A 35 11.08 -14.78 24.21
C SER A 35 10.63 -13.40 23.74
N LEU A 36 9.77 -12.75 24.53
CA LEU A 36 9.27 -11.40 24.27
C LEU A 36 10.42 -10.39 24.08
N SER A 37 11.54 -10.55 24.80
CA SER A 37 12.73 -9.71 24.64
C SER A 37 13.35 -9.80 23.25
N HIS A 38 13.47 -11.00 22.66
CA HIS A 38 13.97 -11.17 21.30
C HIS A 38 13.03 -10.56 20.25
N ARG A 39 11.71 -10.71 20.44
CA ARG A 39 10.69 -10.11 19.56
C ARG A 39 10.70 -8.58 19.63
N LEU A 40 10.85 -8.01 20.82
CA LEU A 40 11.02 -6.57 20.99
C LEU A 40 12.31 -6.08 20.33
N ASN A 41 13.44 -6.77 20.52
CA ASN A 41 14.71 -6.38 19.92
C ASN A 41 14.70 -6.45 18.38
N ASP A 42 14.15 -7.53 17.79
CA ASP A 42 14.02 -7.66 16.32
C ASP A 42 13.17 -6.53 15.72
N VAL A 43 12.03 -6.21 16.36
CA VAL A 43 11.19 -5.09 15.93
C VAL A 43 11.89 -3.74 16.13
N PHE A 44 12.54 -3.51 17.27
CA PHE A 44 13.26 -2.26 17.56
C PHE A 44 14.33 -2.00 16.49
N LEU A 45 15.22 -2.96 16.26
CA LEU A 45 16.32 -2.84 15.28
C LEU A 45 15.83 -2.60 13.85
N ARG A 46 14.59 -3.01 13.52
CA ARG A 46 13.96 -2.84 12.20
C ARG A 46 13.06 -1.60 12.08
N THR A 47 12.70 -0.93 13.19
CA THR A 47 11.74 0.20 13.20
C THR A 47 12.26 1.50 13.82
N TRP A 48 13.38 1.48 14.56
CA TRP A 48 13.89 2.66 15.29
C TRP A 48 14.14 3.89 14.42
N ASP A 49 14.62 3.70 13.19
CA ASP A 49 14.93 4.78 12.26
C ASP A 49 13.69 5.35 11.57
N LEU A 50 12.62 4.56 11.41
CA LEU A 50 11.45 4.93 10.60
C LEU A 50 10.78 6.23 11.07
N GLY A 51 10.72 6.47 12.38
CA GLY A 51 10.17 7.71 12.96
C GLY A 51 11.02 8.97 12.69
N LEU A 52 12.25 8.80 12.19
CA LEU A 52 13.22 9.85 11.85
C LEU A 52 13.53 9.92 10.35
N THR A 53 13.31 8.85 9.59
CA THR A 53 13.70 8.73 8.17
C THR A 53 12.53 8.64 7.19
N ALA A 54 11.30 8.38 7.65
CA ALA A 54 10.14 8.29 6.76
C ALA A 54 9.54 9.67 6.45
N PHE A 55 10.12 10.36 5.49
CA PHE A 55 9.65 11.65 4.97
C PHE A 55 8.65 11.49 3.81
N GLY A 56 7.84 12.53 3.56
CA GLY A 56 6.99 12.65 2.37
C GLY A 56 5.56 12.11 2.52
N GLY A 57 5.18 11.64 3.69
CA GLY A 57 3.79 11.36 4.02
C GLY A 57 3.24 9.99 3.57
N PRO A 58 1.94 9.72 3.80
CA PRO A 58 1.41 8.37 3.80
C PRO A 58 1.70 7.52 2.54
N PRO A 59 1.57 8.04 1.30
CA PRO A 59 1.91 7.28 0.09
C PRO A 59 3.37 6.81 0.05
N VAL A 60 4.30 7.67 0.45
CA VAL A 60 5.74 7.36 0.55
C VAL A 60 5.98 6.34 1.66
N HIS A 61 5.28 6.48 2.79
CA HIS A 61 5.41 5.53 3.92
C HIS A 61 5.01 4.12 3.51
N PHE A 62 3.92 3.93 2.74
CA PHE A 62 3.58 2.61 2.21
C PHE A 62 4.71 2.04 1.34
N GLN A 63 5.35 2.85 0.50
CA GLN A 63 6.48 2.38 -0.30
C GLN A 63 7.71 2.01 0.56
N ILE A 64 8.00 2.80 1.61
CA ILE A 64 9.09 2.51 2.57
C ILE A 64 8.82 1.19 3.31
N LEU A 65 7.60 1.01 3.82
CA LEU A 65 7.17 -0.22 4.51
C LEU A 65 7.21 -1.43 3.58
N HIS A 66 6.77 -1.29 2.33
CA HIS A 66 6.89 -2.34 1.30
C HIS A 66 8.35 -2.74 1.09
N ARG A 67 9.21 -1.76 0.80
CA ARG A 67 10.63 -1.98 0.53
C ARG A 67 11.38 -2.67 1.68
N ARG A 68 11.06 -2.31 2.93
CA ARG A 68 11.75 -2.87 4.11
C ARG A 68 11.17 -4.21 4.57
N PHE A 69 9.85 -4.40 4.52
CA PHE A 69 9.19 -5.58 5.11
C PHE A 69 8.75 -6.66 4.10
N VAL A 70 8.69 -6.33 2.81
CA VAL A 70 8.37 -7.26 1.71
C VAL A 70 9.59 -7.53 0.84
N GLU A 71 10.29 -6.50 0.36
CA GLU A 71 11.42 -6.71 -0.54
C GLU A 71 12.71 -7.17 0.18
N GLY A 72 12.77 -7.06 1.52
CA GLY A 72 13.95 -7.41 2.32
C GLY A 72 15.20 -6.58 2.03
N LYS A 73 15.04 -5.43 1.32
CA LYS A 73 16.16 -4.53 1.02
C LYS A 73 16.69 -3.96 2.35
N GLU A 74 18.02 -3.84 2.43
CA GLU A 74 18.84 -3.70 3.67
C GLU A 74 19.29 -5.03 4.31
N GLY A 75 19.16 -6.16 3.62
CA GLY A 75 19.78 -7.43 4.06
C GLY A 75 19.10 -8.05 5.28
N ARG A 76 17.79 -7.80 5.42
CA ARG A 76 16.96 -8.23 6.55
C ARG A 76 15.87 -9.16 6.04
N GLU A 77 15.53 -10.17 6.83
CA GLU A 77 14.51 -11.17 6.45
C GLU A 77 13.16 -10.53 6.14
N GLN A 78 12.47 -11.04 5.11
CA GLN A 78 11.12 -10.60 4.77
C GLN A 78 10.14 -10.93 5.91
N TRP A 79 9.31 -9.97 6.31
CA TRP A 79 8.27 -10.19 7.34
C TRP A 79 7.00 -10.78 6.74
N VAL A 80 6.58 -10.26 5.58
CA VAL A 80 5.34 -10.67 4.89
C VAL A 80 5.56 -10.78 3.39
N ASP A 81 4.76 -11.62 2.73
CA ASP A 81 4.74 -11.73 1.27
C ASP A 81 4.00 -10.58 0.59
N GLU A 82 4.16 -10.46 -0.73
CA GLU A 82 3.49 -9.45 -1.55
C GLU A 82 1.96 -9.53 -1.41
N GLN A 83 1.39 -10.73 -1.33
CA GLN A 83 -0.05 -10.90 -1.18
C GLN A 83 -0.55 -10.31 0.15
N THR A 84 0.04 -10.72 1.28
CA THR A 84 -0.36 -10.28 2.61
C THR A 84 -0.11 -8.78 2.77
N TYR A 85 0.95 -8.23 2.18
CA TYR A 85 1.15 -6.78 2.14
C TYR A 85 0.01 -6.06 1.40
N GLN A 86 -0.38 -6.53 0.21
CA GLN A 86 -1.45 -5.90 -0.58
C GLN A 86 -2.83 -6.06 0.09
N GLU A 87 -3.08 -7.18 0.78
CA GLU A 87 -4.24 -7.35 1.66
C GLU A 87 -4.24 -6.30 2.79
N LEU A 88 -3.13 -6.18 3.55
CA LEU A 88 -3.03 -5.22 4.65
C LEU A 88 -3.13 -3.77 4.19
N PHE A 89 -2.57 -3.42 3.04
CA PHE A 89 -2.67 -2.08 2.46
C PHE A 89 -4.13 -1.72 2.19
N ALA A 90 -4.87 -2.60 1.51
CA ALA A 90 -6.28 -2.38 1.19
C ALA A 90 -7.15 -2.27 2.46
N ILE A 91 -6.87 -3.08 3.49
CA ILE A 91 -7.51 -2.99 4.81
C ILE A 91 -7.20 -1.65 5.48
N CYS A 92 -5.94 -1.21 5.49
CA CYS A 92 -5.53 0.04 6.12
C CYS A 92 -6.08 1.29 5.41
N GLN A 93 -6.38 1.19 4.12
CA GLN A 93 -7.04 2.25 3.36
C GLN A 93 -8.57 2.23 3.53
N GLY A 94 -9.18 1.04 3.59
CA GLY A 94 -10.64 0.87 3.68
C GLY A 94 -11.23 1.04 5.09
N LEU A 95 -10.42 0.88 6.13
CA LEU A 95 -10.78 1.22 7.50
C LEU A 95 -10.41 2.67 7.82
N PRO A 96 -11.11 3.34 8.76
CA PRO A 96 -10.77 4.69 9.12
C PRO A 96 -9.49 4.78 9.98
N GLY A 97 -8.97 6.00 10.13
CA GLY A 97 -7.78 6.36 10.89
C GLY A 97 -6.48 6.45 10.07
N PRO A 98 -5.35 6.81 10.69
CA PRO A 98 -4.06 7.06 10.01
C PRO A 98 -3.48 5.86 9.23
N GLY A 99 -3.64 5.86 7.90
CA GLY A 99 -3.32 4.74 7.00
C GLY A 99 -1.93 4.09 7.19
N SER A 100 -0.86 4.87 7.08
CA SER A 100 0.52 4.35 7.20
C SER A 100 0.87 3.87 8.62
N THR A 101 0.25 4.44 9.65
CA THR A 101 0.48 4.01 11.05
C THR A 101 -0.23 2.70 11.34
N LYS A 102 -1.47 2.53 10.86
CA LYS A 102 -2.17 1.24 10.89
C LYS A 102 -1.39 0.17 10.11
N MET A 103 -0.78 0.53 8.98
CA MET A 103 0.01 -0.40 8.19
C MET A 103 1.23 -0.93 8.95
N LEU A 104 2.05 -0.05 9.52
CA LEU A 104 3.19 -0.46 10.35
C LEU A 104 2.71 -1.30 11.54
N PHE A 105 1.68 -0.86 12.26
CA PHE A 105 1.12 -1.60 13.39
C PHE A 105 0.66 -3.00 12.98
N CYS A 106 -0.08 -3.15 11.88
CA CYS A 106 -0.57 -4.43 11.38
C CYS A 106 0.55 -5.36 10.90
N LEU A 107 1.59 -4.84 10.27
CA LEU A 107 2.78 -5.60 9.86
C LEU A 107 3.52 -6.15 11.09
N THR A 108 3.83 -5.29 12.07
CA THR A 108 4.48 -5.72 13.31
C THR A 108 3.58 -6.63 14.15
N LEU A 109 2.25 -6.40 14.14
CA LEU A 109 1.29 -7.26 14.82
C LEU A 109 1.31 -8.67 14.25
N LEU A 110 1.31 -8.84 12.92
CA LEU A 110 1.37 -10.16 12.30
C LEU A 110 2.71 -10.86 12.58
N HIS A 111 3.83 -10.15 12.48
CA HIS A 111 5.19 -10.70 12.65
C HIS A 111 5.55 -11.02 14.11
N ALA A 112 5.20 -10.12 15.04
CA ALA A 112 5.71 -10.14 16.41
C ALA A 112 4.65 -9.90 17.50
N GLY A 113 3.37 -9.76 17.16
CA GLY A 113 2.26 -9.62 18.11
C GLY A 113 2.04 -8.21 18.67
N VAL A 114 1.03 -8.07 19.55
CA VAL A 114 0.49 -6.77 19.99
C VAL A 114 1.50 -5.90 20.76
N ILE A 115 2.29 -6.49 21.66
CA ILE A 115 3.22 -5.70 22.51
C ILE A 115 4.34 -5.06 21.66
N PRO A 116 5.05 -5.81 20.78
CA PRO A 116 5.98 -5.17 19.84
C PRO A 116 5.31 -4.22 18.84
N ALA A 117 4.04 -4.44 18.44
CA ALA A 117 3.32 -3.50 17.57
C ALA A 117 3.04 -2.15 18.27
N LEU A 118 2.70 -2.16 19.56
CA LEU A 118 2.59 -0.95 20.37
C LEU A 118 3.94 -0.22 20.49
N MET A 119 5.03 -0.97 20.71
CA MET A 119 6.38 -0.39 20.75
C MET A 119 6.76 0.24 19.39
N ALA A 120 6.51 -0.46 18.27
CA ALA A 120 6.76 0.06 16.93
C ALA A 120 5.95 1.34 16.64
N PHE A 121 4.70 1.42 17.10
CA PHE A 121 3.88 2.64 17.01
C PHE A 121 4.46 3.80 17.82
N LEU A 122 4.90 3.56 19.07
CA LEU A 122 5.54 4.59 19.90
C LEU A 122 6.82 5.11 19.23
N ILE A 123 7.69 4.21 18.78
CA ILE A 123 8.94 4.54 18.07
C ILE A 123 8.68 5.33 16.78
N TRP A 124 7.67 4.93 16.01
CA TRP A 124 7.25 5.57 14.77
C TRP A 124 6.67 6.98 14.97
N SER A 125 5.88 7.18 16.03
CA SER A 125 5.10 8.40 16.22
C SER A 125 5.75 9.40 17.15
N LEU A 126 6.41 8.98 18.23
CA LEU A 126 6.93 9.87 19.27
C LEU A 126 7.97 10.90 18.78
N PRO A 127 8.94 10.58 17.90
CA PRO A 127 9.93 11.57 17.46
C PRO A 127 9.27 12.77 16.76
N GLY A 128 8.38 12.50 15.81
CA GLY A 128 7.59 13.53 15.15
C GLY A 128 6.59 14.22 16.10
N ALA A 129 6.03 13.52 17.08
CA ALA A 129 5.13 14.12 18.08
C ALA A 129 5.87 15.11 19.00
N ILE A 130 7.07 14.75 19.48
CA ILE A 130 7.96 15.62 20.27
C ILE A 130 8.34 16.85 19.46
N GLY A 131 8.72 16.68 18.19
CA GLY A 131 9.06 17.80 17.32
C GLY A 131 7.86 18.73 17.04
N MET A 132 6.66 18.18 16.81
CA MET A 132 5.43 18.97 16.63
C MET A 132 4.98 19.66 17.93
N TYR A 133 5.21 19.05 19.09
CA TYR A 133 5.01 19.70 20.38
C TYR A 133 6.00 20.86 20.58
N ALA A 134 7.29 20.66 20.32
CA ALA A 134 8.30 21.71 20.38
C ALA A 134 7.97 22.88 19.42
N LEU A 135 7.48 22.57 18.21
CA LEU A 135 6.98 23.56 17.27
C LEU A 135 5.80 24.38 17.84
N SER A 136 4.84 23.74 18.53
CA SER A 136 3.70 24.46 19.13
C SER A 136 4.16 25.49 20.17
N VAL A 137 5.16 25.14 20.99
CA VAL A 137 5.74 26.03 22.01
C VAL A 137 6.54 27.17 21.36
N GLY A 138 7.15 26.93 20.19
CA GLY A 138 7.83 27.97 19.40
C GLY A 138 6.86 28.95 18.73
N VAL A 139 5.86 28.42 18.02
CA VAL A 139 4.84 29.21 17.31
C VAL A 139 3.99 30.04 18.28
N GLY A 140 3.68 29.50 19.45
CA GLY A 140 2.95 30.21 20.51
C GLY A 140 3.67 31.45 21.07
N LYS A 141 4.96 31.66 20.74
CA LYS A 141 5.76 32.85 21.12
C LYS A 141 5.91 33.89 19.99
N LEU A 142 5.37 33.62 18.79
CA LEU A 142 5.64 34.40 17.59
C LEU A 142 4.54 35.42 17.27
N SER A 143 4.97 36.64 16.89
CA SER A 143 4.14 37.79 16.49
C SER A 143 3.03 37.43 15.50
N ARG A 144 1.86 38.09 15.62
CA ARG A 144 0.62 37.75 14.87
C ARG A 144 0.79 37.65 13.35
N THR A 145 1.78 38.32 12.77
CA THR A 145 2.20 38.15 11.36
C THR A 145 3.56 37.44 11.31
N LEU A 146 3.67 36.43 10.43
CA LEU A 146 4.98 35.87 10.06
C LEU A 146 5.74 36.85 9.15
N PRO A 147 7.08 36.84 9.17
CA PRO A 147 7.88 37.44 8.10
C PRO A 147 7.55 36.78 6.74
N GLU A 148 7.40 37.59 5.69
CA GLU A 148 7.12 37.10 4.33
C GLU A 148 8.08 36.01 3.80
N PRO A 149 9.40 36.00 4.10
CA PRO A 149 10.29 34.89 3.73
C PRO A 149 9.81 33.51 4.22
N VAL A 150 9.09 33.45 5.34
CA VAL A 150 8.60 32.19 5.92
C VAL A 150 7.49 31.60 5.05
N TYR A 151 6.56 32.43 4.51
CA TYR A 151 5.51 31.93 3.61
C TYR A 151 6.11 31.34 2.33
N ALA A 152 7.15 31.97 1.78
CA ALA A 152 7.85 31.47 0.60
C ALA A 152 8.61 30.15 0.89
N LEU A 153 9.31 30.06 2.03
CA LEU A 153 9.97 28.84 2.49
C LEU A 153 8.97 27.68 2.63
N LEU A 154 7.85 27.91 3.33
CA LEU A 154 6.81 26.90 3.54
C LEU A 154 6.13 26.48 2.23
N SER A 155 5.96 27.41 1.28
CA SER A 155 5.41 27.10 -0.06
C SER A 155 6.35 26.23 -0.89
N GLY A 156 7.66 26.51 -0.88
CA GLY A 156 8.66 25.68 -1.54
C GLY A 156 8.79 24.28 -0.94
N LEU A 157 8.69 24.19 0.38
CA LEU A 157 8.63 22.93 1.14
C LEU A 157 7.38 22.10 0.79
N ASN A 158 6.20 22.73 0.71
CA ASN A 158 4.97 22.09 0.27
C ASN A 158 5.07 21.60 -1.19
N ALA A 159 5.57 22.45 -2.10
CA ALA A 159 5.78 22.09 -3.50
C ALA A 159 6.69 20.87 -3.67
N ALA A 160 7.82 20.82 -2.96
CA ALA A 160 8.69 19.66 -2.97
C ALA A 160 8.00 18.39 -2.44
N THR A 161 7.23 18.52 -1.36
CA THR A 161 6.44 17.41 -0.80
C THR A 161 5.42 16.87 -1.81
N VAL A 162 4.70 17.73 -2.53
CA VAL A 162 3.76 17.31 -3.58
C VAL A 162 4.47 16.51 -4.67
N GLY A 163 5.68 16.92 -5.08
CA GLY A 163 6.47 16.22 -6.09
C GLY A 163 6.86 14.80 -5.64
N ILE A 164 7.28 14.64 -4.38
CA ILE A 164 7.63 13.34 -3.80
C ILE A 164 6.38 12.44 -3.69
N VAL A 165 5.25 12.98 -3.21
CA VAL A 165 3.98 12.23 -3.12
C VAL A 165 3.52 11.76 -4.50
N ALA A 166 3.70 12.58 -5.54
CA ALA A 166 3.39 12.23 -6.92
C ALA A 166 4.27 11.08 -7.46
N VAL A 167 5.58 11.05 -7.13
CA VAL A 167 6.46 9.93 -7.49
C VAL A 167 5.97 8.63 -6.86
N SER A 168 5.68 8.61 -5.55
CA SER A 168 5.18 7.41 -4.89
C SER A 168 3.79 6.99 -5.39
N ALA A 169 2.93 7.92 -5.81
CA ALA A 169 1.64 7.61 -6.44
C ALA A 169 1.83 6.82 -7.75
N VAL A 170 2.73 7.29 -8.62
CA VAL A 170 3.07 6.63 -9.89
C VAL A 170 3.67 5.25 -9.62
N GLN A 171 4.66 5.15 -8.72
CA GLN A 171 5.36 3.90 -8.42
C GLN A 171 4.45 2.84 -7.77
N LEU A 172 3.49 3.25 -6.93
CA LEU A 172 2.45 2.36 -6.40
C LEU A 172 1.51 1.87 -7.52
N ALA A 173 1.10 2.75 -8.44
CA ALA A 173 0.25 2.39 -9.56
C ALA A 173 0.95 1.41 -10.52
N GLU A 174 2.17 1.71 -10.96
CA GLU A 174 2.97 0.85 -11.83
C GLU A 174 3.15 -0.56 -11.26
N LYS A 175 3.44 -0.67 -9.95
CA LYS A 175 3.60 -1.97 -9.26
C LYS A 175 2.30 -2.75 -9.10
N ALA A 176 1.16 -2.06 -9.03
CA ALA A 176 -0.15 -2.66 -8.83
C ALA A 176 -0.89 -3.03 -10.13
N ILE A 177 -0.58 -2.41 -11.27
CA ILE A 177 -1.21 -2.70 -12.55
C ILE A 177 -0.78 -4.09 -13.05
N ARG A 178 -1.59 -5.11 -12.72
CA ARG A 178 -1.42 -6.50 -13.20
C ARG A 178 -2.26 -6.79 -14.45
N ASP A 179 -3.42 -6.16 -14.57
CA ASP A 179 -4.41 -6.46 -15.60
C ASP A 179 -5.19 -5.20 -16.04
N LYS A 180 -6.01 -5.33 -17.09
CA LYS A 180 -6.77 -4.21 -17.67
C LYS A 180 -7.80 -3.62 -16.70
N ILE A 181 -8.38 -4.44 -15.81
CA ILE A 181 -9.41 -4.01 -14.86
C ILE A 181 -8.77 -3.21 -13.74
N PHE A 182 -7.62 -3.65 -13.22
CA PHE A 182 -6.80 -2.86 -12.30
C PHE A 182 -6.48 -1.46 -12.86
N ARG A 183 -6.06 -1.37 -14.14
CA ARG A 183 -5.79 -0.09 -14.79
C ARG A 183 -7.05 0.80 -14.88
N ILE A 184 -8.21 0.22 -15.22
CA ILE A 184 -9.49 0.95 -15.25
C ILE A 184 -9.89 1.42 -13.85
N LEU A 185 -9.77 0.60 -12.81
CA LEU A 185 -10.13 0.97 -11.43
C LEU A 185 -9.22 2.04 -10.83
N ILE A 186 -7.92 2.03 -11.16
CA ILE A 186 -6.98 3.08 -10.73
C ILE A 186 -7.35 4.42 -11.39
N ILE A 187 -7.56 4.43 -12.72
CA ILE A 187 -7.95 5.64 -13.46
C ILE A 187 -9.32 6.15 -12.98
N PHE A 188 -10.31 5.25 -12.85
CA PHE A 188 -11.63 5.60 -12.35
C PHE A 188 -11.56 6.16 -10.93
N GLY A 189 -10.83 5.50 -10.01
CA GLY A 189 -10.67 5.97 -8.63
C GLY A 189 -10.03 7.37 -8.56
N ALA A 190 -9.00 7.62 -9.37
CA ALA A 190 -8.36 8.92 -9.48
C ALA A 190 -9.34 9.99 -9.99
N CYS A 191 -9.94 9.79 -11.17
CA CYS A 191 -10.88 10.75 -11.77
C CYS A 191 -12.09 11.00 -10.88
N ALA A 192 -12.72 9.93 -10.38
CA ALA A 192 -13.89 10.01 -9.51
C ALA A 192 -13.58 10.80 -8.23
N GLY A 193 -12.44 10.54 -7.58
CA GLY A 193 -11.99 11.24 -6.37
C GLY A 193 -11.63 12.71 -6.57
N LEU A 194 -11.21 13.10 -7.78
CA LEU A 194 -11.01 14.50 -8.15
C LEU A 194 -12.34 15.25 -8.26
N CYS A 195 -13.36 14.62 -8.85
CA CYS A 195 -14.65 15.26 -9.12
C CYS A 195 -15.49 15.57 -7.87
N TYR A 196 -15.40 14.79 -6.80
CA TYR A 196 -16.27 14.95 -5.62
C TYR A 196 -15.52 14.97 -4.28
N ASN A 197 -16.07 15.72 -3.34
CA ASN A 197 -15.33 16.37 -2.24
C ASN A 197 -15.77 15.92 -0.83
N ALA A 198 -16.39 14.74 -0.68
CA ALA A 198 -16.92 14.28 0.60
C ALA A 198 -16.12 13.13 1.22
N LEU A 199 -15.97 13.15 2.55
CA LEU A 199 -15.26 12.11 3.32
C LEU A 199 -15.87 10.70 3.12
N TRP A 200 -17.19 10.59 3.02
CA TRP A 200 -17.90 9.31 2.84
C TRP A 200 -17.69 8.68 1.45
N TYR A 201 -17.29 9.48 0.46
CA TYR A 201 -17.24 9.06 -0.93
C TYR A 201 -16.05 8.16 -1.24
N PHE A 202 -14.90 8.37 -0.57
CA PHE A 202 -13.72 7.52 -0.76
C PHE A 202 -13.94 6.06 -0.31
N PRO A 203 -14.52 5.78 0.88
CA PRO A 203 -15.00 4.44 1.23
C PRO A 203 -15.97 3.86 0.20
N VAL A 204 -16.96 4.64 -0.27
CA VAL A 204 -17.96 4.15 -1.24
C VAL A 204 -17.31 3.77 -2.57
N LEU A 205 -16.38 4.57 -3.10
CA LEU A 205 -15.62 4.23 -4.29
C LEU A 205 -14.81 2.95 -4.10
N MET A 206 -14.12 2.81 -2.96
CA MET A 206 -13.32 1.62 -2.65
C MET A 206 -14.18 0.35 -2.53
N LEU A 207 -15.32 0.42 -1.84
CA LEU A 207 -16.29 -0.68 -1.77
C LEU A 207 -16.83 -1.01 -3.16
N GLY A 208 -17.17 -0.01 -3.97
CA GLY A 208 -17.63 -0.17 -5.36
C GLY A 208 -16.60 -0.89 -6.24
N GLY A 209 -15.33 -0.45 -6.21
CA GLY A 209 -14.23 -1.13 -6.89
C GLY A 209 -14.07 -2.59 -6.45
N GLY A 210 -14.19 -2.84 -5.14
CA GLY A 210 -14.21 -4.19 -4.59
C GLY A 210 -15.35 -5.06 -5.13
N LEU A 211 -16.58 -4.54 -5.14
CA LEU A 211 -17.74 -5.25 -5.68
C LEU A 211 -17.60 -5.53 -7.17
N VAL A 212 -17.07 -4.58 -7.96
CA VAL A 212 -16.82 -4.76 -9.40
C VAL A 212 -15.86 -5.93 -9.66
N VAL A 213 -14.72 -6.00 -8.95
CA VAL A 213 -13.77 -7.12 -9.13
C VAL A 213 -14.32 -8.43 -8.58
N ALA A 214 -15.04 -8.41 -7.44
CA ALA A 214 -15.68 -9.61 -6.89
C ALA A 214 -16.74 -10.20 -7.84
N ALA A 215 -17.55 -9.35 -8.50
CA ALA A 215 -18.52 -9.78 -9.50
C ALA A 215 -17.85 -10.26 -10.79
N TRP A 216 -16.80 -9.57 -11.25
CA TRP A 216 -16.06 -9.95 -12.45
C TRP A 216 -15.37 -11.30 -12.30
N ASP A 217 -14.51 -11.46 -11.28
CA ASP A 217 -13.75 -12.70 -11.05
C ASP A 217 -14.66 -13.85 -10.56
N GLY A 218 -15.68 -13.54 -9.73
CA GLY A 218 -16.54 -14.54 -9.10
C GLY A 218 -17.67 -15.07 -9.98
N TRP A 219 -18.26 -14.24 -10.84
CA TRP A 219 -19.40 -14.61 -11.69
C TRP A 219 -19.01 -14.64 -13.17
N LEU A 220 -18.52 -13.50 -13.69
CA LEU A 220 -18.31 -13.32 -15.12
C LEU A 220 -17.18 -14.19 -15.67
N TYR A 221 -16.05 -14.31 -14.96
CA TYR A 221 -14.92 -15.15 -15.38
C TYR A 221 -15.31 -16.63 -15.50
N SER A 222 -16.14 -17.13 -14.58
CA SER A 222 -16.65 -18.51 -14.63
C SER A 222 -17.59 -18.74 -15.83
N GLN A 223 -18.46 -17.76 -16.15
CA GLN A 223 -19.34 -17.79 -17.33
C GLN A 223 -18.53 -17.72 -18.64
N VAL A 224 -17.55 -16.82 -18.73
CA VAL A 224 -16.68 -16.65 -19.90
C VAL A 224 -15.81 -17.89 -20.14
N GLN A 225 -15.32 -18.55 -19.09
CA GLN A 225 -14.62 -19.84 -19.23
C GLN A 225 -15.55 -20.95 -19.75
N ARG A 226 -16.77 -21.08 -19.22
CA ARG A 226 -17.77 -22.03 -19.74
C ARG A 226 -18.13 -21.75 -21.19
N ALA A 227 -18.36 -20.48 -21.54
CA ALA A 227 -18.66 -20.06 -22.91
C ALA A 227 -17.49 -20.35 -23.87
N ARG A 228 -16.25 -20.07 -23.48
CA ARG A 228 -15.05 -20.42 -24.26
C ARG A 228 -14.84 -21.93 -24.40
N ALA A 229 -15.08 -22.70 -23.34
CA ALA A 229 -15.01 -24.16 -23.38
C ALA A 229 -16.09 -24.75 -24.31
N ALA A 230 -17.33 -24.27 -24.20
CA ALA A 230 -18.43 -24.65 -25.08
C ALA A 230 -18.14 -24.28 -26.54
N TRP A 231 -17.62 -23.07 -26.81
CA TRP A 231 -17.27 -22.63 -28.16
C TRP A 231 -16.12 -23.46 -28.75
N ARG A 232 -15.07 -23.74 -27.96
CA ARG A 232 -13.95 -24.61 -28.38
C ARG A 232 -14.40 -26.03 -28.67
N ASN A 233 -15.28 -26.61 -27.85
CA ASN A 233 -15.87 -27.93 -28.11
C ASN A 233 -16.80 -27.93 -29.34
N ARG A 234 -17.41 -26.78 -29.68
CA ARG A 234 -18.25 -26.63 -30.88
C ARG A 234 -17.43 -26.45 -32.17
N HIS A 235 -16.19 -25.96 -32.07
CA HIS A 235 -15.25 -25.85 -33.20
C HIS A 235 -14.39 -27.10 -33.42
N ASN A 236 -14.12 -27.88 -32.36
CA ASN A 236 -13.36 -29.14 -32.45
C ASN A 236 -14.24 -30.38 -32.69
N ARG A 237 -15.54 -30.22 -33.02
CA ARG A 237 -16.41 -31.35 -33.36
C ARG A 237 -16.17 -31.74 -34.82
N PRO A 238 -15.76 -32.98 -35.14
CA PRO A 238 -15.64 -33.44 -36.52
C PRO A 238 -16.98 -33.30 -37.24
N THR A 239 -16.93 -32.89 -38.51
CA THR A 239 -18.09 -32.90 -39.40
C THR A 239 -18.37 -34.32 -39.87
N ASP A 240 -19.06 -35.08 -39.03
CA ASP A 240 -19.78 -36.26 -39.46
C ASP A 240 -21.03 -35.80 -40.22
N SER A 241 -20.91 -35.71 -41.54
CA SER A 241 -22.04 -35.53 -42.46
C SER A 241 -22.17 -36.78 -43.32
N GLU A 242 -23.13 -37.64 -42.97
CA GLU A 242 -23.57 -38.77 -43.80
C GLU A 242 -24.08 -38.27 -45.15
N GLY A 243 -23.82 -39.02 -46.22
CA GLY A 243 -24.18 -38.60 -47.57
C GLY A 243 -24.06 -39.67 -48.63
N ALA A 244 -25.02 -40.61 -48.64
CA ALA A 244 -25.43 -41.51 -49.73
C ALA A 244 -24.35 -42.43 -50.37
N GLY A 245 -24.70 -43.72 -50.51
CA GLY A 245 -23.79 -44.72 -51.06
C GLY A 245 -23.84 -44.88 -52.58
N THR A 246 -22.84 -45.57 -53.11
CA THR A 246 -22.91 -46.31 -54.37
C THR A 246 -22.25 -47.67 -54.18
N ILE A 247 -22.93 -48.72 -54.64
CA ILE A 247 -22.44 -50.10 -54.65
C ILE A 247 -21.72 -50.32 -55.98
N SER A 248 -20.54 -50.92 -55.95
CA SER A 248 -19.95 -51.61 -57.11
C SER A 248 -19.16 -52.82 -56.62
N VAL A 249 -19.54 -53.99 -57.12
CA VAL A 249 -18.99 -55.32 -56.80
C VAL A 249 -18.03 -55.76 -57.93
N GLU A 250 -17.23 -56.80 -57.66
CA GLU A 250 -16.38 -57.55 -58.62
C GLU A 250 -15.10 -56.84 -59.15
N MET A 251 -14.01 -57.54 -59.47
CA MET A 251 -13.72 -58.99 -59.43
C MET A 251 -12.23 -59.27 -59.11
N GLU A 252 -11.93 -60.50 -58.70
CA GLU A 252 -10.57 -61.02 -58.46
C GLU A 252 -9.92 -61.55 -59.76
N SER A 253 -8.64 -61.23 -60.02
CA SER A 253 -7.87 -61.85 -61.12
C SER A 253 -6.35 -61.92 -60.87
N ILE A 254 -5.90 -63.05 -60.33
CA ILE A 254 -4.79 -63.92 -60.78
C ILE A 254 -3.46 -63.26 -61.29
N GLN A 255 -2.35 -63.57 -60.61
CA GLN A 255 -0.92 -63.44 -60.98
C GLN A 255 -0.53 -64.37 -62.15
N PRO A 256 0.57 -64.17 -62.96
CA PRO A 256 1.97 -64.04 -62.46
C PRO A 256 3.01 -63.29 -63.35
N GLY A 257 4.28 -63.24 -62.93
CA GLY A 257 5.43 -63.34 -63.85
C GLY A 257 6.55 -62.26 -63.83
N GLU A 258 7.71 -62.65 -63.26
CA GLU A 258 9.09 -62.49 -63.78
C GLU A 258 9.88 -61.15 -63.94
N ALA A 259 11.19 -61.32 -63.65
CA ALA A 259 12.38 -60.74 -64.29
C ALA A 259 13.06 -59.45 -63.76
N GLU A 260 14.40 -59.49 -63.81
CA GLU A 260 15.37 -58.57 -63.21
C GLU A 260 15.86 -57.46 -64.17
N ARG A 261 16.46 -56.38 -63.57
CA ARG A 261 17.89 -55.99 -63.72
C ARG A 261 18.21 -54.55 -64.20
N SER A 262 19.26 -53.98 -63.58
CA SER A 262 20.18 -52.92 -64.08
C SER A 262 19.64 -51.47 -64.25
N GLU A 263 20.44 -50.40 -64.13
CA GLU A 263 21.74 -50.23 -63.45
C GLU A 263 22.05 -48.72 -63.17
N THR A 264 23.18 -48.48 -62.50
CA THR A 264 23.73 -47.18 -62.09
C THR A 264 24.08 -46.19 -63.21
N VAL A 265 24.09 -44.89 -62.91
CA VAL A 265 25.14 -43.95 -63.37
C VAL A 265 25.61 -43.03 -62.23
N ARG A 266 26.93 -42.97 -62.00
CA ARG A 266 27.58 -42.04 -61.04
C ARG A 266 29.01 -41.72 -61.50
N SER A 267 29.31 -40.46 -61.88
CA SER A 267 30.70 -40.01 -62.13
C SER A 267 30.82 -38.46 -62.24
N ARG A 268 31.93 -37.73 -61.93
CA ARG A 268 33.03 -37.86 -60.92
C ARG A 268 34.02 -36.65 -61.03
N LYS A 269 34.39 -36.01 -59.89
CA LYS A 269 35.60 -35.12 -59.68
C LYS A 269 35.64 -33.80 -60.51
N LYS A 270 36.41 -32.71 -60.21
CA LYS A 270 37.54 -32.33 -59.29
C LYS A 270 37.56 -30.76 -59.19
N GLY A 271 38.13 -30.01 -58.23
CA GLY A 271 38.66 -30.27 -56.87
C GLY A 271 39.94 -29.46 -56.50
N LYS A 272 39.89 -28.57 -55.46
CA LYS A 272 40.90 -27.63 -54.86
C LYS A 272 40.77 -26.14 -55.31
N SER A 273 41.08 -25.09 -54.53
CA SER A 273 41.81 -24.89 -53.23
C SER A 273 41.44 -23.56 -52.52
N GLY A 274 41.64 -23.43 -51.19
CA GLY A 274 41.79 -22.12 -50.50
C GLY A 274 41.21 -21.98 -49.07
N ASP A 275 42.08 -22.15 -48.05
CA ASP A 275 42.03 -21.65 -46.66
C ASP A 275 40.84 -21.92 -45.70
N SER A 276 41.11 -21.73 -44.39
CA SER A 276 40.32 -22.15 -43.21
C SER A 276 40.76 -21.29 -41.99
N PRO A 277 40.28 -21.47 -40.72
CA PRO A 277 39.18 -22.32 -40.20
C PRO A 277 38.24 -21.64 -39.15
N SER A 278 37.20 -22.40 -38.74
CA SER A 278 36.48 -22.31 -37.44
C SER A 278 35.51 -21.12 -37.23
N SER A 279 34.38 -21.23 -36.51
CA SER A 279 33.80 -22.34 -35.72
C SER A 279 32.27 -22.23 -35.66
N PHE A 280 31.52 -23.34 -35.65
CA PHE A 280 30.18 -23.55 -35.04
C PHE A 280 29.63 -24.94 -35.44
N PRO A 281 29.42 -25.89 -34.49
CA PRO A 281 28.61 -27.08 -34.73
C PRO A 281 27.13 -26.84 -34.35
N ALA A 282 26.21 -27.35 -35.17
CA ALA A 282 24.77 -27.35 -34.88
C ALA A 282 24.38 -28.44 -33.87
N ASN A 283 23.26 -28.24 -33.17
CA ASN A 283 22.63 -29.31 -32.38
C ASN A 283 21.11 -29.07 -32.21
N PRO A 284 20.23 -29.95 -32.74
CA PRO A 284 18.79 -29.89 -32.44
C PRO A 284 18.23 -31.24 -31.94
N ALA A 285 17.99 -31.35 -30.62
CA ALA A 285 16.91 -32.16 -30.01
C ALA A 285 17.04 -32.19 -28.47
N GLY A 286 15.98 -31.82 -27.76
CA GLY A 286 15.90 -31.95 -26.29
C GLY A 286 14.66 -31.22 -25.74
N PRO A 287 13.82 -31.87 -24.91
CA PRO A 287 12.56 -31.27 -24.47
C PRO A 287 12.76 -30.17 -23.42
N SER A 288 11.77 -29.27 -23.35
CA SER A 288 11.76 -28.11 -22.46
C SER A 288 11.70 -28.51 -20.98
N ASN A 289 12.79 -28.27 -20.24
CA ASN A 289 12.72 -28.22 -18.79
C ASN A 289 11.96 -26.95 -18.36
N SER A 290 10.71 -27.12 -17.94
CA SER A 290 10.03 -26.12 -17.12
C SER A 290 10.78 -25.98 -15.81
N ALA A 291 11.59 -24.92 -15.69
CA ALA A 291 12.28 -24.58 -14.46
C ALA A 291 11.23 -24.31 -13.37
N GLN A 292 11.03 -25.28 -12.46
CA GLN A 292 10.27 -25.08 -11.24
C GLN A 292 11.00 -24.03 -10.39
N SER A 293 10.51 -22.80 -10.45
CA SER A 293 10.85 -21.75 -9.50
C SER A 293 10.59 -22.28 -8.10
N THR A 294 11.67 -22.60 -7.38
CA THR A 294 11.59 -23.15 -6.03
C THR A 294 11.24 -22.00 -5.09
N GLU A 295 9.94 -21.76 -4.93
CA GLU A 295 9.39 -20.79 -3.99
C GLU A 295 9.75 -21.20 -2.55
N THR A 296 10.91 -20.73 -2.09
CA THR A 296 11.32 -20.73 -0.69
C THR A 296 10.61 -19.58 0.02
N GLY A 297 9.27 -19.65 0.05
CA GLY A 297 8.43 -18.70 0.76
C GLY A 297 8.69 -18.77 2.25
N THR A 298 9.31 -17.73 2.80
CA THR A 298 9.61 -17.58 4.23
C THR A 298 8.29 -17.55 5.03
N GLN A 299 7.94 -18.65 5.69
CA GLN A 299 6.69 -18.76 6.46
C GLN A 299 6.85 -18.12 7.84
N SER A 300 6.68 -16.81 7.91
CA SER A 300 6.67 -16.05 9.18
C SER A 300 5.54 -16.50 10.12
N PRO A 301 5.75 -16.46 11.45
CA PRO A 301 4.74 -16.81 12.45
C PRO A 301 3.57 -15.83 12.42
N ASN A 302 2.42 -16.23 11.88
CA ASN A 302 1.24 -15.37 11.86
C ASN A 302 0.61 -15.25 13.27
N TYR A 303 0.88 -14.15 13.98
CA TYR A 303 0.22 -13.83 15.24
C TYR A 303 -1.25 -13.41 15.00
N VAL A 304 -2.14 -14.40 14.93
CA VAL A 304 -3.58 -14.20 14.72
C VAL A 304 -4.30 -13.89 16.03
N ILE A 305 -5.00 -12.75 16.07
CA ILE A 305 -5.87 -12.37 17.20
C ILE A 305 -7.13 -13.24 17.20
N ARG A 306 -7.44 -13.86 18.34
CA ARG A 306 -8.65 -14.68 18.54
C ARG A 306 -9.92 -13.87 18.30
N LEU A 307 -10.89 -14.43 17.57
CA LEU A 307 -12.16 -13.79 17.20
C LEU A 307 -12.90 -13.14 18.38
N ARG A 308 -12.91 -13.78 19.56
CA ARG A 308 -13.52 -13.24 20.78
C ARG A 308 -12.89 -11.89 21.20
N THR A 309 -11.58 -11.75 21.05
CA THR A 309 -10.84 -10.51 21.32
C THR A 309 -11.14 -9.46 20.27
N GLY A 310 -11.27 -9.85 18.99
CA GLY A 310 -11.75 -8.96 17.91
C GLY A 310 -13.11 -8.34 18.23
N PHE A 311 -14.11 -9.18 18.53
CA PHE A 311 -15.44 -8.73 18.95
C PHE A 311 -15.40 -7.82 20.19
N ALA A 312 -14.62 -8.19 21.23
CA ALA A 312 -14.49 -7.36 22.43
C ALA A 312 -13.93 -5.96 22.12
N ILE A 313 -12.89 -5.88 21.28
CA ILE A 313 -12.31 -4.59 20.85
C ILE A 313 -13.32 -3.78 20.03
N THR A 314 -14.06 -4.41 19.11
CA THR A 314 -15.15 -3.74 18.36
C THR A 314 -16.23 -3.20 19.29
N THR A 315 -16.68 -3.97 20.27
CA THR A 315 -17.72 -3.56 21.22
C THR A 315 -17.23 -2.41 22.11
N VAL A 316 -16.01 -2.50 22.66
CA VAL A 316 -15.40 -1.42 23.47
C VAL A 316 -15.18 -0.16 22.64
N PHE A 317 -14.73 -0.29 21.38
CA PHE A 317 -14.61 0.83 20.46
C PHE A 317 -15.95 1.54 20.26
N PHE A 318 -17.00 0.85 19.81
CA PHE A 318 -18.30 1.49 19.57
C PHE A 318 -18.93 2.03 20.86
N ALA A 319 -18.81 1.33 21.98
CA ALA A 319 -19.30 1.81 23.28
C ALA A 319 -18.59 3.11 23.69
N SER A 320 -17.26 3.18 23.58
CA SER A 320 -16.49 4.38 23.91
C SER A 320 -16.77 5.55 22.95
N PHE A 321 -16.91 5.29 21.65
CA PHE A 321 -17.27 6.28 20.64
C PHE A 321 -18.67 6.88 20.89
N ILE A 322 -19.68 6.02 21.12
CA ILE A 322 -21.05 6.44 21.43
C ILE A 322 -21.07 7.22 22.76
N ALA A 323 -20.41 6.73 23.81
CA ALA A 323 -20.33 7.42 25.10
C ALA A 323 -19.70 8.80 24.96
N LEU A 324 -18.57 8.93 24.24
CA LEU A 324 -17.91 10.22 23.99
C LEU A 324 -18.83 11.20 23.25
N LEU A 325 -19.48 10.78 22.17
CA LEU A 325 -20.35 11.66 21.40
C LEU A 325 -21.64 12.04 22.14
N VAL A 326 -22.23 11.11 22.90
CA VAL A 326 -23.41 11.40 23.72
C VAL A 326 -23.05 12.36 24.86
N VAL A 327 -21.99 12.10 25.62
CA VAL A 327 -21.55 12.99 26.72
C VAL A 327 -21.19 14.38 26.18
N ARG A 328 -20.49 14.47 25.04
CA ARG A 328 -20.24 15.75 24.37
C ARG A 328 -21.53 16.47 23.97
N GLY A 329 -22.48 15.76 23.36
CA GLY A 329 -23.72 16.33 22.82
C GLY A 329 -24.79 16.70 23.86
N GLN A 330 -24.76 16.10 25.05
CA GLN A 330 -25.66 16.45 26.16
C GLN A 330 -25.21 17.70 26.94
N LEU A 331 -23.96 18.15 26.75
CA LEU A 331 -23.44 19.35 27.39
C LEU A 331 -23.62 20.56 26.46
N SER A 332 -24.41 21.55 26.86
CA SER A 332 -24.61 22.79 26.08
C SER A 332 -23.31 23.59 25.89
N THR A 333 -22.38 23.48 26.85
CA THR A 333 -21.02 24.03 26.80
C THR A 333 -20.04 22.98 27.30
N PRO A 334 -19.56 22.05 26.43
CA PRO A 334 -18.65 20.99 26.85
C PRO A 334 -17.31 21.58 27.32
N PRO A 335 -16.68 21.04 28.38
CA PRO A 335 -15.33 21.45 28.77
C PRO A 335 -14.34 21.27 27.62
N LEU A 336 -13.47 22.25 27.39
CA LEU A 336 -12.54 22.27 26.24
C LEU A 336 -11.67 21.00 26.14
N VAL A 337 -11.26 20.42 27.26
CA VAL A 337 -10.52 19.15 27.32
C VAL A 337 -11.31 17.98 26.72
N LEU A 338 -12.60 17.88 27.06
CA LEU A 338 -13.51 16.88 26.51
C LEU A 338 -13.77 17.14 25.03
N ASP A 339 -14.03 18.39 24.65
CA ASP A 339 -14.36 18.75 23.28
C ASP A 339 -13.17 18.56 22.33
N LEU A 340 -11.95 18.89 22.77
CA LEU A 340 -10.70 18.58 22.10
C LEU A 340 -10.52 17.07 21.90
N PHE A 341 -10.60 16.28 22.98
CA PHE A 341 -10.39 14.84 22.89
C PHE A 341 -11.46 14.16 22.02
N ALA A 342 -12.74 14.51 22.20
CA ALA A 342 -13.84 13.98 21.40
C ALA A 342 -13.73 14.39 19.92
N SER A 343 -13.29 15.62 19.61
CA SER A 343 -13.06 16.05 18.22
C SER A 343 -11.89 15.31 17.56
N MET A 344 -10.82 15.06 18.31
CA MET A 344 -9.67 14.29 17.82
C MET A 344 -9.99 12.79 17.68
N TYR A 345 -10.78 12.22 18.59
CA TYR A 345 -11.30 10.86 18.50
C TYR A 345 -12.26 10.68 17.31
N LEU A 346 -13.14 11.66 17.09
CA LEU A 346 -14.05 11.70 15.94
C LEU A 346 -13.26 11.83 14.63
N ALA A 347 -12.27 12.71 14.55
CA ALA A 347 -11.36 12.78 13.41
C ALA A 347 -10.66 11.43 13.18
N GLY A 348 -10.06 10.84 14.23
CA GLY A 348 -9.45 9.51 14.24
C GLY A 348 -10.37 8.38 13.71
N THR A 349 -11.68 8.54 13.89
CA THR A 349 -12.73 7.60 13.45
C THR A 349 -13.26 7.87 12.03
N VAL A 350 -13.03 9.06 11.47
CA VAL A 350 -13.61 9.51 10.18
C VAL A 350 -12.56 9.66 9.06
N ILE A 351 -11.27 9.71 9.39
CA ILE A 351 -10.17 9.74 8.40
C ILE A 351 -10.21 8.50 7.50
N PHE A 352 -10.30 8.66 6.18
CA PHE A 352 -10.02 7.60 5.20
C PHE A 352 -8.97 8.09 4.18
N GLY A 353 -8.22 7.18 3.57
CA GLY A 353 -7.40 7.49 2.38
C GLY A 353 -6.17 8.39 2.55
N GLY A 354 -5.71 8.64 3.79
CA GLY A 354 -4.48 9.40 4.06
C GLY A 354 -4.71 10.84 4.54
N GLY A 355 -3.60 11.57 4.72
CA GLY A 355 -3.55 12.88 5.40
C GLY A 355 -4.40 14.01 4.79
N PRO A 356 -4.38 14.26 3.47
CA PRO A 356 -4.89 15.53 2.92
C PRO A 356 -6.40 15.77 3.15
N VAL A 357 -7.18 14.68 3.26
CA VAL A 357 -8.63 14.75 3.45
C VAL A 357 -9.01 15.20 4.87
N VAL A 358 -8.13 15.01 5.87
CA VAL A 358 -8.43 15.41 7.25
C VAL A 358 -8.23 16.91 7.48
N ILE A 359 -7.45 17.59 6.63
CA ILE A 359 -7.02 18.97 6.89
C ILE A 359 -8.23 19.92 7.04
N PRO A 360 -9.25 19.92 6.15
CA PRO A 360 -10.42 20.76 6.34
C PRO A 360 -11.23 20.40 7.59
N LEU A 361 -11.24 19.11 7.97
CA LEU A 361 -11.97 18.60 9.13
C LEU A 361 -11.30 19.01 10.45
N LEU A 362 -9.97 18.87 10.55
CA LEU A 362 -9.24 19.38 11.72
C LEU A 362 -9.41 20.90 11.82
N ARG A 363 -9.37 21.63 10.69
CA ARG A 363 -9.59 23.08 10.67
C ARG A 363 -10.99 23.46 11.18
N SER A 364 -12.05 22.75 10.78
CA SER A 364 -13.40 23.01 11.31
C SER A 364 -13.57 22.61 12.78
N TYR A 365 -12.75 21.69 13.30
CA TYR A 365 -12.78 21.28 14.71
C TYR A 365 -11.93 22.15 15.65
N VAL A 366 -10.90 22.85 15.17
CA VAL A 366 -9.98 23.63 16.04
C VAL A 366 -9.87 25.12 15.70
N VAL A 367 -10.06 25.50 14.44
CA VAL A 367 -9.97 26.91 14.00
C VAL A 367 -11.35 27.56 14.00
N ALA A 368 -12.40 26.87 13.57
CA ALA A 368 -13.76 27.45 13.61
C ALA A 368 -14.26 27.72 15.04
N PRO A 369 -13.97 26.90 16.07
CA PRO A 369 -14.24 27.23 17.48
C PRO A 369 -13.26 28.24 18.10
N GLY A 370 -12.24 28.69 17.35
CA GLY A 370 -11.27 29.69 17.82
C GLY A 370 -10.15 29.17 18.73
N TRP A 371 -9.99 27.85 18.90
CA TRP A 371 -8.95 27.27 19.78
C TRP A 371 -7.53 27.42 19.21
N VAL A 372 -7.41 27.45 17.88
CA VAL A 372 -6.13 27.58 17.16
C VAL A 372 -6.31 28.61 16.06
N SER A 373 -5.36 29.52 15.87
CA SER A 373 -5.47 30.52 14.80
C SER A 373 -5.28 29.89 13.41
N GLY A 374 -5.91 30.47 12.39
CA GLY A 374 -5.73 30.00 11.00
C GLY A 374 -4.27 30.08 10.53
N ARG A 375 -3.50 31.04 11.05
CA ARG A 375 -2.04 31.15 10.85
C ARG A 375 -1.32 29.93 11.42
N ASP A 376 -1.55 29.62 12.69
CA ASP A 376 -0.82 28.54 13.38
C ASP A 376 -1.15 27.18 12.80
N PHE A 377 -2.43 26.98 12.44
CA PHE A 377 -2.88 25.82 11.71
C PHE A 377 -2.09 25.63 10.41
N LEU A 378 -1.91 26.68 9.60
CA LEU A 378 -1.13 26.61 8.36
C LEU A 378 0.37 26.39 8.59
N ILE A 379 0.97 27.01 9.60
CA ILE A 379 2.39 26.79 9.96
C ILE A 379 2.61 25.33 10.31
N GLY A 380 1.82 24.81 11.24
CA GLY A 380 1.90 23.41 11.66
C GLY A 380 1.61 22.45 10.51
N LEU A 381 0.67 22.79 9.63
CA LEU A 381 0.34 22.00 8.43
C LEU A 381 1.48 21.95 7.42
N ALA A 382 2.12 23.08 7.12
CA ALA A 382 3.25 23.09 6.19
C ALA A 382 4.42 22.29 6.78
N ILE A 383 4.75 22.51 8.05
CA ILE A 383 5.91 21.87 8.68
C ILE A 383 5.69 20.36 8.86
N ILE A 384 4.50 19.90 9.25
CA ILE A 384 4.24 18.46 9.41
C ILE A 384 4.29 17.66 8.09
N GLN A 385 4.09 18.33 6.95
CA GLN A 385 4.24 17.70 5.64
C GLN A 385 5.71 17.38 5.30
N ALA A 386 6.64 18.10 5.90
CA ALA A 386 8.09 17.88 5.80
C ALA A 386 8.69 17.12 6.99
N PHE A 387 7.91 16.79 8.01
CA PHE A 387 8.42 16.02 9.16
C PHE A 387 8.46 14.51 8.85
N PRO A 388 9.40 13.78 9.47
CA PRO A 388 9.43 12.33 9.38
C PRO A 388 8.34 11.68 10.25
N GLY A 389 7.94 10.47 9.88
CA GLY A 389 6.93 9.71 10.59
C GLY A 389 5.50 10.19 10.28
N PRO A 390 4.50 9.91 11.14
CA PRO A 390 3.10 10.09 10.76
C PRO A 390 2.66 11.55 10.78
N ASN A 391 2.17 12.06 9.65
CA ASN A 391 1.65 13.43 9.52
C ASN A 391 0.48 13.74 10.48
N PHE A 392 -0.18 12.71 11.01
CA PHE A 392 -1.22 12.86 12.05
C PHE A 392 -0.66 13.29 13.42
N ASN A 393 0.66 13.31 13.61
CA ASN A 393 1.31 14.04 14.71
C ASN A 393 0.97 15.55 14.70
N PHE A 394 0.39 16.09 13.62
CA PHE A 394 -0.24 17.41 13.62
C PHE A 394 -1.28 17.58 14.75
N ALA A 395 -2.00 16.51 15.14
CA ALA A 395 -2.94 16.56 16.26
C ALA A 395 -2.26 16.87 17.61
N VAL A 396 -0.98 16.53 17.77
CA VAL A 396 -0.16 16.87 18.94
C VAL A 396 0.03 18.39 19.02
N PHE A 397 0.39 19.01 17.91
CA PHE A 397 0.55 20.46 17.79
C PHE A 397 -0.77 21.20 18.01
N LEU A 398 -1.86 20.73 17.37
CA LEU A 398 -3.19 21.32 17.55
C LEU A 398 -3.70 21.19 18.98
N GLY A 399 -3.52 20.04 19.62
CA GLY A 399 -3.94 19.83 21.01
C GLY A 399 -3.13 20.67 22.01
N ALA A 400 -1.83 20.86 21.78
CA ALA A 400 -1.00 21.73 22.59
C ALA A 400 -1.40 23.22 22.48
N LEU A 401 -1.68 23.70 21.26
CA LEU A 401 -2.15 25.07 21.05
C LEU A 401 -3.57 25.28 21.63
N ALA A 402 -4.48 24.32 21.46
CA ALA A 402 -5.84 24.43 21.98
C ALA A 402 -5.90 24.62 23.50
N LEU A 403 -4.94 24.06 24.26
CA LEU A 403 -4.86 24.25 25.72
C LEU A 403 -3.90 25.38 26.14
N GLN A 404 -3.24 26.09 25.23
CA GLN A 404 -2.23 27.12 25.53
C GLN A 404 -2.73 28.24 26.44
N HIS A 405 -4.02 28.61 26.33
CA HIS A 405 -4.65 29.66 27.12
C HIS A 405 -5.48 29.12 28.30
N THR A 406 -5.26 27.85 28.69
CA THR A 406 -5.98 27.20 29.79
C THR A 406 -5.10 26.96 31.00
N GLN A 407 -5.70 26.46 32.07
CA GLN A 407 -5.01 26.09 33.31
C GLN A 407 -4.30 24.72 33.21
N PHE A 408 -4.51 23.97 32.11
CA PHE A 408 -3.89 22.67 31.88
C PHE A 408 -2.56 22.81 31.13
N PRO A 409 -1.54 21.98 31.43
CA PRO A 409 -0.28 21.97 30.68
C PRO A 409 -0.51 21.67 29.19
N THR A 410 0.17 22.40 28.30
CA THR A 410 0.10 22.16 26.84
C THR A 410 0.52 20.74 26.45
N VAL A 411 1.43 20.10 27.21
CA VAL A 411 1.79 18.68 27.08
C VAL A 411 0.57 17.77 27.18
N PHE A 412 -0.38 18.08 28.07
CA PHE A 412 -1.59 17.29 28.26
C PHE A 412 -2.52 17.41 27.04
N GLY A 413 -2.65 18.61 26.48
CA GLY A 413 -3.37 18.82 25.22
C GLY A 413 -2.74 18.07 24.04
N ALA A 414 -1.40 18.10 23.95
CA ALA A 414 -0.63 17.32 22.98
C ALA A 414 -0.90 15.80 23.12
N PHE A 415 -0.88 15.28 24.35
CA PHE A 415 -1.17 13.87 24.63
C PHE A 415 -2.60 13.48 24.26
N LEU A 416 -3.60 14.32 24.56
CA LEU A 416 -5.00 14.07 24.18
C LEU A 416 -5.20 14.10 22.67
N GLY A 417 -4.56 15.03 21.95
CA GLY A 417 -4.59 15.07 20.49
C GLY A 417 -3.96 13.83 19.87
N TRP A 418 -2.80 13.39 20.39
CA TRP A 418 -2.13 12.16 19.99
C TRP A 418 -2.99 10.91 20.22
N LEU A 419 -3.54 10.77 21.44
CA LEU A 419 -4.34 9.61 21.82
C LEU A 419 -5.63 9.56 20.98
N GLY A 420 -6.33 10.69 20.86
CA GLY A 420 -7.58 10.81 20.10
C GLY A 420 -7.40 10.47 18.62
N ILE A 421 -6.34 10.94 17.95
CA ILE A 421 -6.19 10.73 16.50
C ILE A 421 -5.77 9.31 16.12
N PHE A 422 -4.99 8.61 16.98
CA PHE A 422 -4.42 7.30 16.66
C PHE A 422 -5.19 6.11 17.23
N VAL A 423 -5.66 6.16 18.48
CA VAL A 423 -6.33 5.03 19.16
C VAL A 423 -7.52 4.45 18.39
N PRO A 424 -8.52 5.23 17.91
CA PRO A 424 -9.68 4.67 17.21
C PRO A 424 -9.27 3.89 15.94
N GLY A 425 -8.36 4.46 15.14
CA GLY A 425 -7.86 3.81 13.93
C GLY A 425 -7.07 2.52 14.20
N LEU A 426 -6.25 2.50 15.27
CA LEU A 426 -5.52 1.31 15.68
C LEU A 426 -6.46 0.23 16.24
N ALA A 427 -7.42 0.60 17.09
CA ALA A 427 -8.42 -0.32 17.64
C ALA A 427 -9.23 -1.01 16.52
N LEU A 428 -9.68 -0.24 15.52
CA LEU A 428 -10.40 -0.77 14.37
C LEU A 428 -9.53 -1.66 13.47
N ALA A 429 -8.27 -1.30 13.24
CA ALA A 429 -7.33 -2.14 12.48
C ALA A 429 -7.09 -3.50 13.18
N VAL A 430 -6.87 -3.48 14.49
CA VAL A 430 -6.68 -4.67 15.33
C VAL A 430 -7.93 -5.55 15.36
N ALA A 431 -9.11 -4.95 15.52
CA ALA A 431 -10.37 -5.66 15.47
C ALA A 431 -10.60 -6.33 14.10
N PHE A 432 -10.43 -5.57 13.02
CA PHE A 432 -10.60 -6.08 11.65
C PHE A 432 -9.63 -7.22 11.33
N GLN A 433 -8.37 -7.12 11.75
CA GLN A 433 -7.37 -8.18 11.53
C GLN A 433 -7.81 -9.54 12.12
N SER A 434 -8.53 -9.52 13.25
CA SER A 434 -9.12 -10.73 13.82
C SER A 434 -10.17 -11.36 12.88
N PHE A 435 -11.09 -10.56 12.34
CA PHE A 435 -12.07 -11.02 11.35
C PHE A 435 -11.43 -11.44 10.02
N TRP A 436 -10.39 -10.71 9.58
CA TRP A 436 -9.69 -10.98 8.32
C TRP A 436 -9.05 -12.38 8.29
N SER A 437 -8.56 -12.87 9.44
CA SER A 437 -7.98 -14.21 9.57
C SER A 437 -8.93 -15.36 9.13
N VAL A 438 -10.24 -15.14 9.26
CA VAL A 438 -11.30 -16.06 8.80
C VAL A 438 -11.72 -15.69 7.37
N LEU A 439 -11.92 -14.40 7.11
CA LEU A 439 -12.46 -13.93 5.84
C LEU A 439 -11.52 -14.18 4.65
N ARG A 440 -10.20 -14.06 4.84
CA ARG A 440 -9.17 -14.31 3.80
C ARG A 440 -9.14 -15.75 3.27
N ARG A 441 -9.78 -16.70 3.97
CA ARG A 441 -9.94 -18.08 3.48
C ARG A 441 -10.98 -18.23 2.37
N LYS A 442 -11.82 -17.21 2.14
CA LYS A 442 -12.85 -17.20 1.09
C LYS A 442 -12.33 -16.48 -0.14
N GLY A 443 -12.26 -17.16 -1.29
CA GLY A 443 -11.76 -16.57 -2.55
C GLY A 443 -12.44 -15.24 -2.91
N TYR A 444 -13.76 -15.16 -2.78
CA TYR A 444 -14.53 -13.92 -3.01
C TYR A 444 -14.02 -12.70 -2.22
N ALA A 445 -13.51 -12.90 -0.99
CA ALA A 445 -12.96 -11.81 -0.19
C ALA A 445 -11.61 -11.31 -0.72
N ILE A 446 -10.77 -12.21 -1.27
CA ILE A 446 -9.52 -11.84 -1.93
C ILE A 446 -9.80 -11.07 -3.23
N HIS A 447 -10.77 -11.53 -4.03
CA HIS A 447 -11.20 -10.81 -5.25
C HIS A 447 -11.78 -9.43 -4.92
N PHE A 448 -12.63 -9.34 -3.91
CA PHE A 448 -13.13 -8.06 -3.40
C PHE A 448 -11.99 -7.13 -2.98
N LEU A 449 -11.05 -7.62 -2.16
CA LEU A 449 -9.98 -6.78 -1.64
C LEU A 449 -8.98 -6.33 -2.73
N ARG A 450 -8.82 -7.11 -3.81
CA ARG A 450 -8.08 -6.69 -5.02
C ARG A 450 -8.70 -5.44 -5.67
N GLY A 451 -10.03 -5.38 -5.77
CA GLY A 451 -10.73 -4.19 -6.29
C GLY A 451 -10.63 -2.98 -5.37
N VAL A 452 -10.81 -3.18 -4.06
CA VAL A 452 -10.60 -2.16 -3.02
C VAL A 452 -9.19 -1.54 -3.13
N ASN A 453 -8.17 -2.38 -3.31
CA ASN A 453 -6.79 -1.97 -3.47
C ASN A 453 -6.58 -1.09 -4.72
N ALA A 454 -7.02 -1.56 -5.89
CA ALA A 454 -6.88 -0.82 -7.15
C ALA A 454 -7.50 0.58 -7.06
N THR A 455 -8.69 0.71 -6.49
CA THR A 455 -9.34 2.01 -6.29
C THR A 455 -8.62 2.87 -5.24
N ALA A 456 -8.13 2.28 -4.14
CA ALA A 456 -7.35 3.01 -3.13
C ALA A 456 -6.06 3.62 -3.70
N ILE A 457 -5.38 2.92 -4.62
CA ILE A 457 -4.20 3.45 -5.32
C ILE A 457 -4.59 4.61 -6.25
N GLY A 458 -5.73 4.52 -6.94
CA GLY A 458 -6.29 5.64 -7.70
C GLY A 458 -6.50 6.91 -6.86
N LEU A 459 -7.04 6.74 -5.64
CA LEU A 459 -7.28 7.85 -4.70
C LEU A 459 -5.99 8.53 -4.20
N VAL A 460 -4.81 7.90 -4.35
CA VAL A 460 -3.53 8.56 -4.06
C VAL A 460 -3.28 9.75 -5.00
N PHE A 461 -3.72 9.68 -6.27
CA PHE A 461 -3.65 10.82 -7.19
C PHE A 461 -4.59 11.96 -6.79
N THR A 462 -5.75 11.64 -6.21
CA THR A 462 -6.61 12.65 -5.57
C THR A 462 -5.86 13.35 -4.42
N ALA A 463 -5.12 12.61 -3.60
CA ALA A 463 -4.32 13.17 -2.50
C ALA A 463 -3.19 14.10 -3.00
N VAL A 464 -2.52 13.77 -4.11
CA VAL A 464 -1.56 14.67 -4.79
C VAL A 464 -2.22 16.00 -5.15
N TYR A 465 -3.37 15.94 -5.83
CA TYR A 465 -4.13 17.14 -6.21
C TYR A 465 -4.60 17.96 -5.00
N ARG A 466 -5.01 17.33 -3.90
CA ARG A 466 -5.42 18.06 -2.69
C ARG A 466 -4.28 18.83 -2.05
N LEU A 467 -3.07 18.27 -2.04
CA LEU A 467 -1.89 18.95 -1.54
C LEU A 467 -1.44 20.07 -2.50
N TRP A 468 -1.63 19.89 -3.80
CA TRP A 468 -1.37 20.92 -4.80
C TRP A 468 -2.27 22.15 -4.61
N GLU A 469 -3.57 21.95 -4.37
CA GLU A 469 -4.56 23.04 -4.24
C GLU A 469 -4.43 23.91 -2.97
N ILE A 470 -3.71 23.43 -1.95
CA ILE A 470 -3.50 24.16 -0.69
C ILE A 470 -2.02 24.51 -0.42
N GLY A 471 -1.12 24.12 -1.32
CA GLY A 471 0.32 24.13 -1.07
C GLY A 471 0.96 25.53 -1.05
N TYR A 472 0.42 26.49 -1.80
CA TYR A 472 0.95 27.86 -1.86
C TYR A 472 0.37 28.70 -0.72
N LEU A 473 1.22 29.19 0.17
CA LEU A 473 0.85 29.99 1.33
C LEU A 473 1.24 31.45 1.12
N THR A 474 0.33 32.36 1.50
CA THR A 474 0.54 33.81 1.44
C THR A 474 -0.04 34.46 2.69
N SER A 475 0.48 35.63 3.09
CA SER A 475 -0.03 36.40 4.22
C SER A 475 -1.51 36.80 4.09
N GLN A 476 -1.98 37.00 2.85
CA GLN A 476 -3.35 37.41 2.55
C GLN A 476 -4.36 36.24 2.53
N ASN A 477 -3.94 35.00 2.29
CA ASN A 477 -4.87 33.86 2.14
C ASN A 477 -4.57 32.72 3.12
N SER A 478 -5.25 32.76 4.27
CA SER A 478 -5.14 31.77 5.35
C SER A 478 -5.91 30.45 5.09
N ALA A 479 -6.24 30.13 3.84
CA ALA A 479 -6.73 28.81 3.41
C ALA A 479 -5.72 28.02 2.57
N GLY A 480 -4.62 28.66 2.14
CA GLY A 480 -3.75 28.13 1.09
C GLY A 480 -4.32 28.35 -0.31
N GLN A 481 -3.47 28.21 -1.32
CA GLN A 481 -3.78 28.41 -2.73
C GLN A 481 -3.14 27.31 -3.58
N SER A 482 -3.66 27.13 -4.80
CA SER A 482 -3.07 26.21 -5.76
C SER A 482 -1.63 26.61 -6.10
N LEU A 483 -0.70 25.66 -6.00
CA LEU A 483 0.69 25.83 -6.43
C LEU A 483 0.79 26.28 -7.90
N GLY A 484 -0.20 25.91 -8.72
CA GLY A 484 -0.27 26.28 -10.14
C GLY A 484 -0.51 27.77 -10.41
N LYS A 485 -0.81 28.60 -9.40
CA LYS A 485 -0.93 30.06 -9.57
C LYS A 485 0.40 30.76 -9.85
N GLU A 486 1.51 30.16 -9.42
CA GLU A 486 2.86 30.72 -9.55
C GLU A 486 3.77 29.68 -10.23
N PRO A 487 4.28 29.93 -11.46
CA PRO A 487 5.06 28.95 -12.21
C PRO A 487 6.28 28.40 -11.46
N TRP A 488 6.85 29.17 -10.53
CA TRP A 488 7.98 28.73 -9.71
C TRP A 488 7.67 27.49 -8.87
N TRP A 489 6.48 27.38 -8.29
CA TRP A 489 6.13 26.20 -7.50
C TRP A 489 5.96 24.95 -8.35
N VAL A 490 5.56 25.10 -9.62
CA VAL A 490 5.56 24.03 -10.62
C VAL A 490 6.99 23.54 -10.88
N VAL A 491 7.96 24.47 -11.00
CA VAL A 491 9.40 24.15 -11.14
C VAL A 491 9.91 23.39 -9.91
N VAL A 492 9.68 23.88 -8.68
CA VAL A 492 10.09 23.20 -7.44
C VAL A 492 9.48 21.80 -7.32
N THR A 493 8.20 21.65 -7.66
CA THR A 493 7.51 20.35 -7.66
C THR A 493 8.14 19.39 -8.68
N THR A 494 8.43 19.89 -9.89
CA THR A 494 9.02 19.10 -10.99
C THR A 494 10.45 18.66 -10.68
N ILE A 495 11.28 19.56 -10.14
CA ILE A 495 12.65 19.24 -9.68
C ILE A 495 12.60 18.16 -8.60
N SER A 496 11.66 18.25 -7.65
CA SER A 496 11.53 17.28 -6.57
C SER A 496 11.04 15.91 -7.07
N TYR A 497 10.10 15.89 -8.01
CA TYR A 497 9.64 14.68 -8.71
C TYR A 497 10.80 14.02 -9.47
N ALA A 498 11.45 14.75 -10.38
CA ALA A 498 12.54 14.24 -11.22
C ALA A 498 13.75 13.80 -10.38
N GLY A 499 14.12 14.60 -9.38
CA GLY A 499 15.17 14.30 -8.41
C GLY A 499 14.95 12.97 -7.70
N ASN A 500 13.75 12.72 -7.21
CA ASN A 500 13.44 11.46 -6.53
C ASN A 500 13.29 10.28 -7.51
N ALA A 501 12.56 10.46 -8.62
CA ALA A 501 12.25 9.39 -9.58
C ALA A 501 13.47 8.91 -10.38
N TRP A 502 14.27 9.84 -10.91
CA TRP A 502 15.36 9.52 -11.85
C TRP A 502 16.73 9.55 -11.18
N PHE A 503 16.99 10.55 -10.34
CA PHE A 503 18.28 10.73 -9.66
C PHE A 503 18.34 10.06 -8.27
N LYS A 504 17.24 9.45 -7.81
CA LYS A 504 17.13 8.75 -6.52
C LYS A 504 17.49 9.63 -5.30
N VAL A 505 17.29 10.94 -5.42
CA VAL A 505 17.54 11.91 -4.34
C VAL A 505 16.64 11.57 -3.14
N PRO A 506 17.19 11.47 -1.91
CA PRO A 506 16.39 11.18 -0.72
C PRO A 506 15.29 12.22 -0.49
N PRO A 507 14.06 11.83 -0.13
CA PRO A 507 12.94 12.76 0.08
C PRO A 507 13.26 13.94 1.00
N ALA A 508 14.02 13.72 2.09
CA ALA A 508 14.47 14.76 3.01
C ALA A 508 15.30 15.86 2.32
N VAL A 509 16.19 15.47 1.40
CA VAL A 509 17.03 16.41 0.64
C VAL A 509 16.17 17.21 -0.34
N SER A 510 15.24 16.56 -1.05
CA SER A 510 14.29 17.24 -1.94
C SER A 510 13.43 18.27 -1.18
N ILE A 511 12.97 17.96 0.02
CA ILE A 511 12.22 18.86 0.90
C ILE A 511 13.05 20.10 1.29
N VAL A 512 14.32 19.90 1.72
CA VAL A 512 15.23 20.99 2.07
C VAL A 512 15.57 21.85 0.85
N VAL A 513 15.81 21.24 -0.31
CA VAL A 513 16.01 21.96 -1.58
C VAL A 513 14.77 22.79 -1.94
N GLY A 514 13.57 22.24 -1.75
CA GLY A 514 12.31 22.99 -1.93
C GLY A 514 12.21 24.24 -1.04
N ALA A 515 12.53 24.10 0.24
CA ALA A 515 12.56 25.21 1.20
C ALA A 515 13.56 26.30 0.78
N ILE A 516 14.77 25.91 0.33
CA ILE A 516 15.79 26.83 -0.18
C ILE A 516 15.32 27.52 -1.46
N LEU A 517 14.74 26.79 -2.42
CA LEU A 517 14.19 27.39 -3.66
C LEU A 517 13.03 28.34 -3.38
N GLY A 518 12.25 28.13 -2.31
CA GLY A 518 11.26 29.09 -1.82
C GLY A 518 11.89 30.39 -1.33
N LEU A 519 12.97 30.32 -0.54
CA LEU A 519 13.73 31.50 -0.13
C LEU A 519 14.39 32.22 -1.31
N CYS A 520 14.92 31.49 -2.29
CA CYS A 520 15.48 32.08 -3.51
C CYS A 520 14.44 32.86 -4.32
N TRP A 521 13.21 32.32 -4.45
CA TRP A 521 12.10 33.03 -5.09
C TRP A 521 11.73 34.30 -4.33
N TYR A 522 11.66 34.26 -3.00
CA TYR A 522 11.46 35.46 -2.20
C TYR A 522 12.57 36.51 -2.43
N GLY A 523 13.83 36.08 -2.47
CA GLY A 523 14.96 36.99 -2.73
C GLY A 523 14.97 37.62 -4.13
N ALA A 524 14.36 36.95 -5.11
CA ALA A 524 14.29 37.40 -6.51
C ALA A 524 13.02 38.19 -6.85
N VAL A 525 11.88 37.84 -6.26
CA VAL A 525 10.54 38.38 -6.60
C VAL A 525 9.97 39.25 -5.47
N GLY A 526 10.35 39.02 -4.21
CA GLY A 526 9.87 39.74 -3.03
C GLY A 526 10.59 41.06 -2.75
N ARG A 527 10.87 41.85 -3.79
CA ARG A 527 11.42 43.22 -3.70
C ARG A 527 10.40 44.25 -4.15
#